data_AF-A0A7J9YHM6-F1
#
_entry.id   AF-A0A7J9YHM6-F1
#
_cell.length_a   1.000
_cell.length_b   1.000
_cell.length_c   1.000
_cell.angle_alpha   90.00
_cell.angle_beta   90.00
_cell.angle_gamma   90.00
#
_symmetry.space_group_name_H-M   'P 1'
#
loop_
_entity.id
_entity.type
_entity.pdbx_description
1 polymer ?
#
loop_
_entity_poly.entity_id
_entity_poly.type
_entity_poly.pdbx_seq_one_letter_code
_entity_poly.pdbx_strand_id
1 'polypeptide(L)'
;GDGLDGDTFWIVSEHGRRSAYVRNIEADPHVRVRVRRQWRSGTAHILPDDDPRERQRLLSRRFSARLNAIAVRSLGTELLTVRVDLEG
;
A
#
# COMPACT_ATOMS: atom_id res chain seq x y z
N GLY A 1 1.80 -1.10 -12.35
CA GLY A 1 0.36 -1.22 -12.17
C GLY A 1 0.03 -0.36 -10.98
N ASP A 2 -1.24 -0.28 -10.66
CA ASP A 2 -1.73 0.62 -9.62
C ASP A 2 -1.50 0.07 -8.20
N GLY A 3 -0.78 -1.04 -8.05
CA GLY A 3 -0.61 -1.77 -6.77
C GLY A 3 -1.43 -3.06 -6.68
N LEU A 4 -2.24 -3.38 -7.69
CA LEU A 4 -3.05 -4.61 -7.75
C LEU A 4 -2.20 -5.86 -8.09
N ASP A 5 -2.32 -6.91 -7.27
CA ASP A 5 -1.84 -8.27 -7.46
C ASP A 5 -2.98 -9.27 -7.19
N GLY A 6 -3.61 -9.82 -8.24
CA GLY A 6 -4.80 -10.66 -8.07
C GLY A 6 -5.91 -9.92 -7.32
N ASP A 7 -6.27 -10.43 -6.14
CA ASP A 7 -7.24 -9.84 -5.21
C ASP A 7 -6.59 -9.08 -4.05
N THR A 8 -5.33 -8.71 -4.19
CA THR A 8 -4.62 -7.89 -3.20
C THR A 8 -4.22 -6.56 -3.80
N PHE A 9 -4.36 -5.48 -3.04
CA PHE A 9 -3.89 -4.16 -3.41
C PHE A 9 -2.86 -3.64 -2.41
N TRP A 10 -1.69 -3.24 -2.91
CA TRP A 10 -0.56 -2.81 -2.09
C TRP A 10 -0.42 -1.30 -2.08
N ILE A 11 -0.26 -0.74 -0.87
CA ILE A 11 0.02 0.67 -0.63
C ILE A 11 1.30 0.77 0.20
N VAL A 12 2.16 1.74 -0.13
CA VAL A 12 3.31 2.10 0.70
C VAL A 12 3.11 3.54 1.17
N SER A 13 3.07 3.74 2.48
CA SER A 13 3.03 5.07 3.10
C SER A 13 4.44 5.59 3.28
N GLU A 14 4.74 6.77 2.69
CA GLU A 14 6.01 7.45 2.93
C GLU A 14 6.15 8.01 4.36
N HIS A 15 5.02 8.27 5.02
CA HIS A 15 4.94 8.92 6.31
C HIS A 15 4.42 7.98 7.42
N GLY A 16 4.31 6.69 7.14
CA GLY A 16 3.85 5.69 8.09
C GLY A 16 2.56 6.09 8.81
N ARG A 17 2.57 5.97 10.14
CA ARG A 17 1.45 6.32 11.04
C ARG A 17 1.17 7.82 11.15
N ARG A 18 2.03 8.68 10.60
CA ARG A 18 1.77 10.12 10.50
C ARG A 18 0.78 10.44 9.38
N SER A 19 0.57 9.51 8.45
CA SER A 19 -0.43 9.66 7.40
C SER A 19 -1.85 9.55 7.97
N ALA A 20 -2.72 10.50 7.61
CA ALA A 20 -4.11 10.51 8.06
C ALA A 20 -4.87 9.24 7.61
N TYR A 21 -4.63 8.75 6.39
CA TYR A 21 -5.31 7.54 5.93
C TYR A 21 -4.86 6.29 6.68
N VAL A 22 -3.61 6.23 7.14
CA VAL A 22 -3.11 5.10 7.95
C VAL A 22 -3.81 5.10 9.30
N ARG A 23 -3.96 6.26 9.94
CA ARG A 23 -4.72 6.39 11.19
C ARG A 23 -6.18 5.98 11.03
N ASN A 24 -6.80 6.34 9.90
CA ASN A 24 -8.17 5.91 9.61
C ASN A 24 -8.24 4.38 9.48
N ILE A 25 -7.28 3.74 8.82
CA ILE A 25 -7.19 2.28 8.70
C ILE A 25 -6.95 1.60 10.06
N GLU A 26 -6.13 2.19 10.92
CA GLU A 26 -5.93 1.69 12.31
C GLU A 26 -7.23 1.72 13.12
N ALA A 27 -8.12 2.69 12.85
CA ALA A 27 -9.42 2.80 13.51
C ALA A 27 -10.49 1.90 12.88
N ASP A 28 -10.53 1.81 11.55
CA ASP A 28 -11.44 0.95 10.80
C ASP A 28 -10.74 0.39 9.54
N PRO A 29 -10.49 -0.93 9.48
CA PRO A 29 -9.77 -1.53 8.37
C PRO A 29 -10.62 -1.66 7.09
N HIS A 30 -11.93 -1.41 7.13
CA HIS A 30 -12.79 -1.53 5.95
C HIS A 30 -12.57 -0.35 5.02
N VAL A 31 -12.06 -0.63 3.82
CA VAL A 31 -11.69 0.39 2.84
C VAL A 31 -12.29 0.11 1.48
N ARG A 32 -12.27 1.13 0.63
CA ARG A 32 -12.52 1.00 -0.80
C ARG A 32 -11.34 1.55 -1.56
N VAL A 33 -10.83 0.81 -2.52
CA VAL A 33 -9.74 1.25 -3.40
C VAL A 33 -10.23 1.31 -4.84
N ARG A 34 -9.72 2.30 -5.58
CA ARG A 34 -10.07 2.47 -6.99
C ARG A 34 -9.01 1.80 -7.85
N VAL A 35 -9.38 0.72 -8.53
CA VAL A 35 -8.49 -0.05 -9.40
C VAL A 35 -9.04 -0.06 -10.81
N ARG A 36 -8.24 0.33 -11.81
CA ARG A 36 -8.63 0.32 -13.24
C ARG A 36 -10.04 0.90 -13.49
N ARG A 37 -10.36 2.00 -12.80
CA ARG A 37 -11.64 2.76 -12.82
C ARG A 37 -12.79 2.21 -11.97
N GLN A 38 -12.67 1.01 -11.39
CA GLN A 38 -13.70 0.42 -10.52
C GLN A 38 -13.33 0.60 -9.04
N TRP A 39 -14.33 0.86 -8.21
CA TRP A 39 -14.15 0.82 -6.75
C TRP A 39 -14.36 -0.62 -6.28
N ARG A 40 -13.37 -1.18 -5.60
CA ARG A 40 -13.46 -2.48 -4.93
C ARG A 40 -13.38 -2.26 -3.42
N SER A 41 -14.26 -2.92 -2.69
CA SER A 41 -14.19 -3.00 -1.23
C SER A 41 -13.10 -3.97 -0.81
N GLY A 42 -12.59 -3.81 0.41
CA GLY A 42 -11.61 -4.73 0.97
C GLY A 42 -11.26 -4.40 2.41
N THR A 43 -10.44 -5.27 3.00
CA THR A 43 -9.94 -5.11 4.36
C THR A 43 -8.46 -4.74 4.32
N ALA A 44 -8.09 -3.64 4.97
CA ALA A 44 -6.73 -3.15 5.04
C ALA A 44 -5.98 -3.72 6.25
N HIS A 45 -4.72 -4.10 6.02
CA HIS A 45 -3.80 -4.65 6.99
C HIS A 45 -2.51 -3.83 6.96
N ILE A 46 -2.22 -3.18 8.08
CA ILE A 46 -0.94 -2.50 8.28
C ILE A 46 0.10 -3.56 8.64
N LEU A 47 1.23 -3.55 7.94
CA LEU A 47 2.32 -4.51 8.13
C LEU A 47 3.55 -3.78 8.67
N PRO A 48 3.66 -3.59 10.00
CA PRO A 48 4.74 -2.82 10.62
C PRO A 48 6.09 -3.55 10.64
N ASP A 49 6.07 -4.88 10.64
CA ASP A 49 7.27 -5.74 10.69
C ASP A 49 7.76 -6.19 9.31
N ASP A 50 7.05 -5.78 8.25
CA ASP A 50 7.44 -6.04 6.87
C ASP A 50 8.61 -5.12 6.50
N ASP A 51 9.70 -5.62 5.93
CA ASP A 51 10.78 -4.76 5.43
C ASP A 51 10.23 -3.97 4.23
N PRO A 52 9.98 -2.66 4.37
CA PRO A 52 9.36 -1.89 3.31
C PRO A 52 10.29 -1.77 2.08
N ARG A 53 11.60 -1.94 2.25
CA ARG A 53 12.58 -1.92 1.16
C ARG A 53 12.60 -3.24 0.40
N GLU A 54 12.52 -4.37 1.10
CA GLU A 54 12.40 -5.68 0.46
C GLU A 54 11.06 -5.80 -0.25
N ARG A 55 9.97 -5.37 0.40
CA ARG A 55 8.65 -5.25 -0.20
C ARG A 55 8.68 -4.36 -1.42
N GLN A 56 9.29 -3.17 -1.35
CA GLN A 56 9.42 -2.27 -2.49
C GLN A 56 10.18 -2.93 -3.65
N ARG A 57 11.25 -3.68 -3.40
CA ARG A 57 11.94 -4.44 -4.46
C ARG A 57 11.04 -5.50 -5.09
N LEU A 58 10.31 -6.27 -4.28
CA LEU A 58 9.37 -7.28 -4.77
C LEU A 58 8.23 -6.66 -5.58
N LEU A 59 7.64 -5.57 -5.07
CA LEU A 59 6.58 -4.83 -5.74
C LEU A 59 7.10 -4.18 -7.03
N SER A 60 8.33 -3.65 -7.06
CA SER A 60 8.92 -3.05 -8.27
C SER A 60 9.21 -4.06 -9.37
N ARG A 61 9.45 -5.33 -9.01
CA ARG A 61 9.66 -6.43 -9.97
C ARG A 61 8.34 -6.99 -10.49
N ARG A 62 7.26 -6.95 -9.70
CA ARG A 62 5.94 -7.50 -10.06
C ARG A 62 4.94 -6.46 -10.59
N PHE A 63 5.06 -5.20 -10.22
CA PHE A 63 4.12 -4.13 -10.57
C PHE A 63 4.86 -2.98 -11.27
N SER A 64 4.33 -2.49 -12.39
CA SER A 64 4.96 -1.39 -13.17
C SER A 64 5.46 -0.26 -12.27
N ALA A 65 6.70 0.16 -12.55
CA ALA A 65 7.61 1.05 -11.83
C ALA A 65 7.08 2.45 -11.40
N ARG A 66 5.79 2.76 -11.55
CA ARG A 66 5.24 4.09 -11.26
C ARG A 66 5.12 4.39 -9.76
N LEU A 67 5.05 3.37 -8.90
CA LEU A 67 5.19 3.53 -7.45
C LEU A 67 6.66 3.76 -7.01
N ASN A 68 7.63 3.44 -7.87
CA ASN A 68 9.05 3.45 -7.52
C ASN A 68 9.66 4.86 -7.48
N ALA A 69 9.03 5.85 -8.10
CA ALA A 69 9.58 7.20 -8.16
C ALA A 69 9.40 7.99 -6.84
N ILE A 70 8.41 7.61 -6.02
CA ILE A 70 8.03 8.34 -4.81
C ILE A 70 8.84 7.80 -3.62
N ALA A 71 8.79 6.49 -3.35
CA ALA A 71 9.49 5.88 -2.21
C ALA A 71 11.04 5.85 -2.29
N VAL A 72 11.66 5.90 -3.49
CA VAL A 72 13.14 5.96 -3.60
C VAL A 72 13.67 7.38 -3.36
N ARG A 73 12.87 8.42 -3.65
CA ARG A 73 13.32 9.82 -3.54
C ARG A 73 13.10 10.41 -2.16
N SER A 74 12.24 9.80 -1.35
CA SER A 74 12.01 10.19 0.04
C SER A 74 12.81 9.26 0.96
N LEU A 75 13.83 9.82 1.61
CA LEU A 75 14.38 9.29 2.87
C LEU A 75 13.31 9.42 3.98
N GLY A 76 12.11 8.90 3.75
CA GLY A 76 10.98 8.95 4.67
C GLY A 76 11.30 8.09 5.89
N THR A 77 11.26 8.71 7.07
CA THR A 77 11.75 8.11 8.32
C THR A 77 10.89 6.94 8.83
N GLU A 78 9.73 6.66 8.22
CA GLU A 78 8.79 5.61 8.64
C GLU A 78 8.02 5.03 7.44
N LEU A 79 8.70 4.34 6.53
CA LEU A 79 7.99 3.60 5.47
C LEU A 79 7.10 2.52 6.10
N LEU A 80 5.83 2.46 5.69
CA LEU A 80 4.87 1.47 6.20
C LEU A 80 4.11 0.82 5.04
N THR A 81 4.11 -0.51 5.02
CA THR A 81 3.34 -1.29 4.04
C THR A 81 1.90 -1.44 4.52
N VAL A 82 0.95 -1.25 3.62
CA VAL A 82 -0.46 -1.61 3.81
C VAL A 82 -0.87 -2.59 2.70
N ARG A 83 -1.41 -3.73 3.11
CA ARG A 83 -2.04 -4.72 2.23
C ARG A 83 -3.55 -4.55 2.31
N VAL A 84 -4.23 -4.44 1.18
CA VAL A 84 -5.70 -4.49 1.13
C VAL A 84 -6.13 -5.77 0.46
N ASP A 85 -6.81 -6.63 1.20
CA ASP A 85 -7.41 -7.84 0.64
C ASP A 85 -8.78 -7.47 0.08
N LEU A 86 -8.93 -7.57 -1.24
CA LEU A 86 -10.10 -7.12 -1.97
C LEU A 86 -11.19 -8.17 -1.95
N GLU A 87 -12.41 -7.70 -1.76
CA GLU A 87 -13.61 -8.49 -1.95
C GLU A 87 -13.83 -8.69 -3.47
N GLY A 88 -14.33 -9.88 -3.82
CA GLY A 88 -14.55 -10.32 -5.21
C GLY A 88 -15.49 -9.41 -5.99
#